data_AF-A0A2E8CFT0-F1
#
_entry.id   AF-A0A2E8CFT0-F1
#
_cell.length_a   1.000
_cell.length_b   1.000
_cell.length_c   1.000
_cell.angle_alpha   90.00
_cell.angle_beta   90.00
_cell.angle_gamma   90.00
#
_symmetry.space_group_name_H-M   'P 1'
#
loop_
_entity.id
_entity.type
_entity.pdbx_description
1 polymer ?
#
loop_
_entity_poly.entity_id
_entity_poly.type
_entity_poly.pdbx_seq_one_letter_code
_entity_poly.pdbx_strand_id
1 'polypeptide(L)'
;MSALITRIRFHQEKIQKEEEAKKQLLANGAKPRCEEFEKIIRAFELWCSKEGFAPFKGYMTTEKVDINEIRSAFAEYNDNETNPNVSEFFYMLFNVHDNWEFYDTTEQDREFDCDSMYNSNWLVAGMTEIYNTL
;
A
#
# COMPACT_ATOMS: atom_id res chain seq x y z
N MET A 1 31.64 30.70 -0.75
CA MET A 1 31.09 29.34 -0.97
C MET A 1 30.33 29.36 -2.30
N SER A 2 30.60 28.45 -3.24
CA SER A 2 29.97 28.47 -4.58
C SER A 2 28.49 28.11 -4.49
N ALA A 3 27.62 28.86 -5.19
CA ALA A 3 26.18 28.60 -5.25
C ALA A 3 25.83 27.17 -5.71
N LEU A 4 26.70 26.56 -6.53
CA LEU A 4 26.57 25.17 -6.98
C LEU A 4 26.74 24.18 -5.81
N ILE A 5 27.73 24.41 -4.94
CA ILE A 5 28.00 23.54 -3.78
C ILE A 5 26.82 23.58 -2.81
N THR A 6 26.23 24.75 -2.58
CA THR A 6 25.04 24.90 -1.73
C THR A 6 23.83 24.15 -2.30
N ARG A 7 23.60 24.22 -3.62
CA ARG A 7 22.51 23.48 -4.28
C ARG A 7 22.70 21.97 -4.21
N ILE A 8 23.93 21.50 -4.43
CA ILE A 8 24.27 20.08 -4.30
C ILE A 8 24.00 19.58 -2.89
N ARG A 9 24.47 20.32 -1.87
CA ARG A 9 24.27 19.93 -0.46
C ARG A 9 22.79 19.87 -0.09
N PHE A 10 22.01 20.87 -0.49
CA PHE A 10 20.56 20.87 -0.27
C PHE A 10 19.86 19.68 -0.92
N HIS A 11 20.25 19.32 -2.15
CA HIS A 11 19.68 18.16 -2.84
C HIS A 11 20.04 16.83 -2.14
N GLN A 12 21.29 16.67 -1.71
CA GLN A 12 21.73 15.51 -0.93
C GLN A 12 21.00 15.40 0.41
N GLU A 13 20.83 16.53 1.12
CA GLU A 13 20.06 16.59 2.37
C GLU A 13 18.59 16.19 2.14
N LYS A 14 17.99 16.57 0.99
CA LYS A 14 16.63 16.18 0.62
C LYS A 14 16.54 14.66 0.40
N ILE A 15 17.42 14.09 -0.43
CA ILE A 15 17.44 12.64 -0.69
C ILE A 15 17.61 11.86 0.60
N GLN A 16 18.55 12.26 1.46
CA GLN A 16 18.80 11.57 2.73
C GLN A 16 17.58 11.58 3.66
N LYS A 17 16.82 12.68 3.69
CA LYS A 17 15.56 12.74 4.46
C LYS A 17 14.49 11.83 3.88
N GLU A 18 14.36 11.76 2.56
CA GLU A 18 13.42 10.87 1.88
C GLU A 18 13.76 9.40 2.12
N GLU A 19 15.05 9.04 2.07
CA GLU A 19 15.54 7.69 2.38
C GLU A 19 15.28 7.30 3.85
N GLU A 20 15.58 8.19 4.79
CA GLU A 20 15.35 7.94 6.22
C GLU A 20 13.85 7.82 6.52
N ALA A 21 13.01 8.68 5.93
CA ALA A 21 11.56 8.58 6.05
C ALA A 21 11.04 7.25 5.49
N LYS A 22 11.50 6.83 4.31
CA LYS A 22 11.15 5.52 3.73
C LYS A 22 11.58 4.37 4.64
N LYS A 23 12.78 4.42 5.20
CA LYS A 23 13.28 3.40 6.13
C LYS A 23 12.44 3.31 7.40
N GLN A 24 12.04 4.44 7.98
CA GLN A 24 11.19 4.48 9.17
C GLN A 24 9.80 3.93 8.88
N LEU A 25 9.23 4.28 7.73
CA LEU A 25 7.94 3.77 7.27
C LEU A 25 7.96 2.25 7.08
N LEU A 26 8.97 1.71 6.38
CA LEU A 26 9.13 0.25 6.22
C LEU A 26 9.36 -0.45 7.57
N ALA A 27 10.13 0.14 8.48
CA ALA A 27 10.35 -0.39 9.82
C ALA A 27 9.07 -0.38 10.67
N ASN A 28 8.19 0.62 10.49
CA ASN A 28 6.90 0.68 11.16
C ASN A 28 5.96 -0.41 10.65
N GLY A 29 5.90 -0.60 9.33
CA GLY A 29 5.13 -1.67 8.70
C GLY A 29 5.58 -3.08 9.11
N ALA A 30 6.89 -3.30 9.28
CA ALA A 30 7.43 -4.61 9.64
C ALA A 30 7.13 -5.05 11.09
N LYS A 31 6.56 -4.17 11.93
CA LYS A 31 6.18 -4.52 13.31
C LYS A 31 5.06 -5.58 13.29
N PRO A 32 5.17 -6.65 14.09
CA PRO A 32 4.07 -7.57 14.32
C PRO A 32 2.90 -6.85 15.01
N ARG A 33 1.67 -7.15 14.60
CA ARG A 33 0.45 -6.58 15.19
C ARG A 33 -0.50 -7.68 15.64
N CYS A 34 -1.68 -7.29 16.11
CA CYS A 34 -2.69 -8.23 16.58
C CYS A 34 -3.15 -9.17 15.44
N GLU A 35 -3.69 -10.32 15.82
CA GLU A 35 -4.08 -11.39 14.88
C GLU A 35 -5.01 -10.89 13.77
N GLU A 36 -5.97 -10.04 14.12
CA GLU A 36 -6.93 -9.48 13.18
C GLU A 36 -6.27 -8.57 12.13
N PHE A 37 -5.29 -7.76 12.53
CA PHE A 37 -4.49 -6.96 11.60
C PHE A 37 -3.76 -7.85 10.60
N GLU A 38 -3.07 -8.87 11.11
CA GLU A 38 -2.28 -9.79 10.28
C GLU A 38 -3.17 -10.61 9.34
N LYS A 39 -4.37 -10.98 9.79
CA LYS A 39 -5.39 -11.65 8.98
C LYS A 39 -5.84 -10.78 7.80
N ILE A 40 -6.09 -9.49 8.02
CA ILE A 40 -6.47 -8.55 6.95
C ILE A 40 -5.34 -8.42 5.93
N ILE A 41 -4.09 -8.18 6.39
CA ILE A 41 -2.94 -8.06 5.49
C ILE A 41 -2.73 -9.34 4.67
N ARG A 42 -2.84 -10.51 5.31
CA ARG A 42 -2.71 -11.80 4.64
C ARG A 42 -3.80 -12.01 3.59
N ALA A 43 -5.05 -11.63 3.88
CA ALA A 43 -6.13 -11.72 2.90
C ALA A 43 -5.86 -10.85 1.67
N PHE A 44 -5.31 -9.65 1.87
CA PHE A 44 -4.90 -8.76 0.78
C PHE A 44 -3.76 -9.35 -0.07
N GLU A 45 -2.70 -9.85 0.55
CA GLU A 45 -1.58 -10.48 -0.17
C GLU A 45 -2.03 -11.71 -0.98
N LEU A 46 -2.90 -12.54 -0.39
CA LEU A 46 -3.47 -13.70 -1.07
C LEU A 46 -4.36 -13.29 -2.25
N TRP A 47 -5.18 -12.26 -2.09
CA TRP A 47 -5.99 -11.74 -3.20
C TRP A 47 -5.11 -11.23 -4.34
N CYS A 48 -4.11 -10.41 -4.03
CA CYS A 48 -3.13 -9.92 -5.01
C CYS A 48 -2.45 -11.07 -5.75
N SER A 49 -1.99 -12.09 -5.02
CA SER A 49 -1.34 -13.26 -5.61
C SER A 49 -2.28 -14.13 -6.45
N LYS A 50 -3.55 -14.28 -6.03
CA LYS A 50 -4.54 -15.11 -6.72
C LYS A 50 -5.00 -14.46 -8.01
N GLU A 51 -5.35 -13.18 -7.93
CA GLU A 51 -5.91 -12.45 -9.05
C GLU A 51 -4.83 -11.81 -9.93
N GLY A 52 -3.57 -11.81 -9.49
CA GLY A 52 -2.45 -11.29 -10.27
C GLY A 52 -2.39 -9.77 -10.34
N PHE A 53 -2.87 -9.08 -9.31
CA PHE A 53 -2.84 -7.61 -9.22
C PHE A 53 -1.88 -7.15 -8.11
N ALA A 54 -1.34 -5.94 -8.25
CA ALA A 54 -0.61 -5.30 -7.17
C ALA A 54 -0.71 -3.77 -7.22
N PRO A 55 -0.59 -3.08 -6.08
CA PRO A 55 -0.54 -1.61 -6.04
C PRO A 55 0.84 -1.06 -6.44
N PHE A 56 0.84 0.06 -7.16
CA PHE A 56 2.01 0.83 -7.60
C PHE A 56 1.88 2.30 -7.22
N LYS A 57 3.00 3.00 -7.11
CA LYS A 57 3.06 4.38 -6.64
C LYS A 57 2.63 5.39 -7.72
N GLY A 58 1.34 5.48 -8.00
CA GLY A 58 0.75 6.48 -8.89
C GLY A 58 0.92 6.21 -10.40
N TYR A 59 0.30 7.09 -11.18
CA TYR A 59 0.14 6.99 -12.63
C TYR A 59 1.48 6.88 -13.37
N MET A 60 1.70 5.77 -14.06
CA MET A 60 2.90 5.47 -14.86
C MET A 60 4.20 5.14 -14.09
N THR A 61 4.14 4.81 -12.81
CA THR A 61 5.34 4.31 -12.12
C THR A 61 5.48 2.81 -12.25
N THR A 62 6.73 2.33 -12.32
CA THR A 62 7.06 0.90 -12.22
C THR A 62 7.39 0.50 -10.78
N GLU A 63 7.24 1.42 -9.81
CA GLU A 63 7.55 1.14 -8.41
C GLU A 63 6.33 0.55 -7.72
N LYS A 64 6.36 -0.77 -7.54
CA LYS A 64 5.40 -1.50 -6.72
C LYS A 64 5.43 -0.97 -5.27
N VAL A 65 4.26 -0.78 -4.67
CA VAL A 65 4.14 -0.44 -3.25
C VAL A 65 4.59 -1.66 -2.43
N ASP A 66 5.59 -1.49 -1.57
CA ASP A 66 6.05 -2.56 -0.68
C ASP A 66 4.99 -2.86 0.38
N ILE A 67 4.83 -4.14 0.73
CA ILE A 67 3.80 -4.57 1.69
C ILE A 67 3.94 -3.87 3.04
N ASN A 68 5.16 -3.53 3.47
CA ASN A 68 5.37 -2.79 4.70
C ASN A 68 4.92 -1.32 4.59
N GLU A 69 4.87 -0.74 3.39
CA GLU A 69 4.26 0.57 3.21
C GLU A 69 2.74 0.49 3.42
N ILE A 70 2.10 -0.55 2.87
CA ILE A 70 0.67 -0.83 3.07
C ILE A 70 0.36 -1.11 4.55
N ARG A 71 1.20 -1.91 5.20
CA ARG A 71 1.08 -2.19 6.64
C ARG A 71 1.24 -0.93 7.48
N SER A 72 2.20 -0.06 7.15
CA SER A 72 2.39 1.21 7.87
C SER A 72 1.19 2.14 7.68
N ALA A 73 0.72 2.30 6.44
CA ALA A 73 -0.45 3.10 6.11
C ALA A 73 -1.70 2.61 6.87
N PHE A 74 -1.96 1.30 6.85
CA PHE A 74 -3.10 0.74 7.56
C PHE A 74 -2.98 0.93 9.07
N ALA A 75 -1.78 0.78 9.63
CA ALA A 75 -1.54 1.00 11.04
C ALA A 75 -1.72 2.46 11.48
N GLU A 76 -1.43 3.42 10.61
CA GLU A 76 -1.54 4.85 10.89
C GLU A 76 -2.95 5.41 10.64
N TYR A 77 -3.73 4.75 9.78
CA TYR A 77 -5.03 5.26 9.34
C TYR A 77 -6.09 5.33 10.47
N ASN A 78 -6.06 4.44 11.47
CA ASN A 78 -7.01 4.45 12.61
C ASN A 78 -6.43 3.71 13.84
N ASP A 79 -7.22 3.51 14.91
CA ASP A 79 -6.91 2.63 16.08
C ASP A 79 -6.88 1.14 15.70
N ASN A 80 -6.21 0.84 14.60
CA ASN A 80 -5.94 -0.49 14.07
C ASN A 80 -4.84 -1.20 14.87
N GLU A 81 -4.30 -0.56 15.92
CA GLU A 81 -3.51 -1.23 16.95
C GLU A 81 -4.39 -2.07 17.88
N THR A 82 -5.60 -1.59 18.18
CA THR A 82 -6.49 -2.22 19.17
C THR A 82 -7.68 -2.91 18.53
N ASN A 83 -8.23 -2.37 17.43
CA ASN A 83 -9.40 -2.94 16.76
C ASN A 83 -9.37 -2.73 15.23
N PRO A 84 -8.45 -3.38 14.52
CA PRO A 84 -8.38 -3.29 13.06
C PRO A 84 -9.64 -3.86 12.39
N ASN A 85 -10.05 -3.24 11.29
CA ASN A 85 -11.25 -3.63 10.55
C ASN A 85 -10.98 -3.67 9.04
N VAL A 86 -11.45 -4.73 8.38
CA VAL A 86 -11.34 -4.92 6.93
C VAL A 86 -12.02 -3.80 6.13
N SER A 87 -13.13 -3.24 6.62
CA SER A 87 -13.81 -2.11 5.97
C SER A 87 -12.96 -0.83 6.02
N GLU A 88 -12.27 -0.59 7.13
CA GLU A 88 -11.34 0.54 7.27
C GLU A 88 -10.11 0.36 6.38
N PHE A 89 -9.67 -0.89 6.19
CA PHE A 89 -8.61 -1.21 5.24
C PHE A 89 -9.01 -0.87 3.80
N PHE A 90 -10.21 -1.24 3.36
CA PHE A 90 -10.71 -0.85 2.03
C PHE A 90 -10.87 0.65 1.89
N TYR A 91 -11.40 1.32 2.92
CA TYR A 91 -11.55 2.77 2.88
C TYR A 91 -10.18 3.45 2.72
N MET A 92 -9.18 3.02 3.48
CA MET A 92 -7.80 3.51 3.37
C MET A 92 -7.25 3.30 1.96
N LEU A 93 -7.38 2.10 1.40
CA LEU A 93 -6.89 1.77 0.07
C LEU A 93 -7.51 2.65 -1.03
N PHE A 94 -8.82 2.89 -0.97
CA PHE A 94 -9.52 3.58 -2.07
C PHE A 94 -9.65 5.09 -1.90
N ASN A 95 -9.54 5.63 -0.67
CA ASN A 95 -9.85 7.04 -0.40
C ASN A 95 -8.70 7.82 0.25
N VAL A 96 -7.76 7.15 0.92
CA VAL A 96 -6.60 7.82 1.55
C VAL A 96 -5.35 7.65 0.72
N HIS A 97 -5.18 6.45 0.16
CA HIS A 97 -4.12 6.14 -0.78
C HIS A 97 -4.68 5.95 -2.19
N ASP A 98 -5.54 6.89 -2.62
CA ASP A 98 -6.05 6.99 -4.00
C ASP A 98 -4.91 7.18 -5.03
N ASN A 99 -3.75 7.61 -4.56
CA ASN A 99 -2.50 7.68 -5.30
C ASN A 99 -1.84 6.32 -5.54
N TRP A 100 -2.38 5.21 -5.01
CA TRP A 100 -1.94 3.86 -5.35
C TRP A 100 -2.83 3.27 -6.42
N GLU A 101 -2.20 2.87 -7.52
CA GLU A 101 -2.89 2.30 -8.67
C GLU A 101 -2.66 0.80 -8.73
N PHE A 102 -3.73 0.04 -8.98
CA PHE A 102 -3.63 -1.40 -9.14
C PHE A 102 -3.32 -1.73 -10.60
N TYR A 103 -2.25 -2.49 -10.82
CA TYR A 103 -1.90 -2.97 -12.15
C TYR A 103 -1.92 -4.50 -12.20
N ASP A 104 -2.33 -5.03 -13.36
CA ASP A 104 -2.20 -6.44 -13.66
C ASP A 104 -0.70 -6.78 -13.78
N THR A 105 -0.30 -7.82 -13.07
CA THR A 105 1.08 -8.33 -13.06
C THR A 105 1.23 -9.59 -13.90
N THR A 106 0.16 -10.00 -14.59
CA THR A 106 0.11 -11.12 -15.52
C THR A 106 0.26 -10.64 -16.97
N GLU A 107 0.39 -11.58 -17.90
CA GLU A 107 0.45 -11.30 -19.34
C GLU A 107 -0.92 -10.91 -19.94
N GLN A 108 -1.99 -10.87 -19.13
CA GLN A 108 -3.35 -10.58 -19.60
C GLN A 108 -3.62 -9.08 -19.80
N ASP A 109 -2.80 -8.20 -19.21
CA ASP A 109 -2.89 -6.74 -19.34
C ASP A 109 -4.30 -6.17 -19.01
N ARG A 110 -4.91 -6.67 -17.93
CA ARG A 110 -6.24 -6.23 -17.48
C ARG A 110 -6.16 -4.86 -16.80
N GLU A 111 -7.15 -4.02 -17.08
CA GLU A 111 -7.28 -2.70 -16.46
C GLU A 111 -7.99 -2.79 -15.09
N PHE A 112 -7.42 -2.14 -14.07
CA PHE A 112 -8.06 -1.94 -12.77
C PHE A 112 -8.17 -0.45 -12.47
N ASP A 113 -9.34 0.10 -12.79
CA ASP A 113 -9.75 1.44 -12.39
C ASP A 113 -10.36 1.42 -10.98
N CYS A 114 -9.80 2.15 -10.02
CA CYS A 114 -10.32 2.27 -8.66
C CYS A 114 -11.60 3.13 -8.57
N ASP A 115 -11.86 4.00 -9.55
CA ASP A 115 -13.12 4.75 -9.68
C ASP A 115 -14.25 3.86 -10.25
N SER A 116 -13.90 2.69 -10.80
CA SER A 116 -14.88 1.70 -11.23
C SER A 116 -15.47 0.98 -10.01
N MET A 117 -16.77 1.20 -9.79
CA MET A 117 -17.54 0.47 -8.78
C MET A 117 -17.49 -1.05 -8.99
N TYR A 118 -17.26 -1.52 -10.23
CA TYR A 118 -17.09 -2.95 -10.50
C TYR A 118 -15.78 -3.48 -9.91
N ASN A 119 -14.65 -2.81 -10.17
CA ASN A 119 -13.33 -3.26 -9.72
C ASN A 119 -13.19 -3.17 -8.20
N SER A 120 -13.68 -2.09 -7.60
CA SER A 120 -13.70 -1.95 -6.14
C SER A 120 -14.57 -3.03 -5.49
N ASN A 121 -15.78 -3.28 -5.98
CA ASN A 121 -16.63 -4.37 -5.47
C ASN A 121 -15.99 -5.76 -5.68
N TRP A 122 -15.30 -5.97 -6.79
CA TRP A 122 -14.63 -7.23 -7.08
C TRP A 122 -13.47 -7.51 -6.12
N LEU A 123 -12.63 -6.51 -5.84
CA LEU A 123 -11.57 -6.60 -4.84
C LEU A 123 -12.16 -6.84 -3.45
N VAL A 124 -13.16 -6.04 -3.05
CA VAL A 124 -13.83 -6.17 -1.75
C VAL A 124 -14.40 -7.58 -1.58
N ALA A 125 -15.19 -8.05 -2.54
CA ALA A 125 -15.81 -9.37 -2.47
C ALA A 125 -14.76 -10.50 -2.40
N GLY A 126 -13.75 -10.46 -3.29
CA GLY A 126 -12.72 -11.48 -3.35
C GLY A 126 -11.84 -11.52 -2.09
N MET A 127 -11.46 -10.36 -1.56
CA MET A 127 -10.66 -10.28 -0.34
C MET A 127 -11.49 -10.65 0.89
N THR A 128 -12.76 -10.24 0.99
CA THR A 128 -13.66 -10.66 2.09
C THR A 128 -13.90 -12.17 2.07
N GLU A 129 -14.04 -12.79 0.91
CA GLU A 129 -14.14 -14.25 0.81
C GLU A 129 -12.88 -14.92 1.40
N ILE A 130 -11.70 -14.50 0.97
CA ILE A 130 -10.42 -15.04 1.50
C ILE A 130 -10.33 -14.80 3.01
N TYR A 131 -10.60 -13.58 3.47
CA TYR A 131 -10.58 -13.21 4.88
C TYR A 131 -11.48 -14.11 5.74
N ASN A 132 -12.69 -14.44 5.27
CA ASN A 132 -13.61 -15.31 6.01
C ASN A 132 -13.15 -16.78 6.06
N THR A 133 -12.17 -17.18 5.25
CA THR A 133 -11.60 -18.55 5.25
C THR A 133 -10.30 -18.70 6.05
N LEU A 134 -9.67 -17.59 6.45
CA LEU A 134 -8.46 -17.55 7.27
C LEU A 134 -8.79 -17.68 8.76
#